data_AF-A0A395X6D6-F1
#
_entry.id   AF-A0A395X6D6-F1
#
_cell.length_a   1.000
_cell.length_b   1.000
_cell.length_c   1.000
_cell.angle_alpha   90.00
_cell.angle_beta   90.00
_cell.angle_gamma   90.00
#
_symmetry.space_group_name_H-M   'P 1'
#
loop_
_entity.id
_entity.type
_entity.pdbx_description
1 polymer ?
#
loop_
_entity_poly.entity_id
_entity_poly.type
_entity_poly.pdbx_seq_one_letter_code
_entity_poly.pdbx_strand_id
1 'polypeptide(L)' 'MNYENYPYDIFNPMYLKNTYVQQLENWRNVEQQKNICDMVKAISDYCEAARKVAPDYQRMATDACMMEIVRQMLIDKQVK' A
#
# COMPACT_ATOMS: atom_id res chain seq x y z
N MET A 1 8.48 2.84 48.42
CA MET A 1 7.31 2.33 47.68
C MET A 1 7.24 3.11 46.39
N ASN A 2 7.55 2.48 45.26
CA ASN A 2 7.60 3.13 43.95
C ASN A 2 6.15 3.36 43.48
N TYR A 3 5.62 4.56 43.68
CA TYR A 3 4.23 4.93 43.37
C TYR A 3 3.95 5.07 41.87
N GLU A 4 4.94 4.84 41.01
CA GLU A 4 4.83 5.04 39.56
C GLU A 4 4.16 3.89 38.81
N ASN A 5 3.68 2.84 39.49
CA ASN A 5 3.16 1.65 38.82
C ASN A 5 1.74 1.27 39.27
N TYR A 6 0.88 2.28 39.42
CA TYR A 6 -0.54 2.06 39.72
C TYR A 6 -1.38 2.20 38.43
N PRO A 7 -2.30 1.25 38.13
CA PRO A 7 -3.00 1.13 36.85
C PRO A 7 -4.05 2.24 36.56
N TYR A 8 -3.94 3.43 37.15
CA TYR A 8 -4.81 4.55 36.86
C TYR A 8 -4.52 5.24 35.52
N ASP A 9 -3.39 4.91 34.86
CA ASP A 9 -3.03 5.45 33.55
C ASP A 9 -3.99 5.04 32.43
N ILE A 10 -4.77 3.96 32.55
CA ILE A 10 -5.77 3.58 31.54
C ILE A 10 -6.95 4.58 31.45
N PHE A 11 -7.21 5.36 32.51
CA PHE A 11 -8.20 6.45 32.49
C PHE A 11 -7.56 7.83 32.32
N ASN A 12 -6.23 7.89 32.17
CA ASN A 12 -5.55 9.13 31.86
C ASN A 12 -5.95 9.57 30.44
N PRO A 13 -6.57 10.75 30.27
CA PRO A 13 -7.00 11.22 28.95
C PRO A 13 -5.84 11.32 27.95
N MET A 14 -4.61 11.51 28.43
CA MET A 14 -3.41 11.48 27.59
C MET A 14 -3.10 10.06 27.09
N TYR A 15 -3.23 9.04 27.94
CA TYR A 15 -3.05 7.64 27.55
C TYR A 15 -4.12 7.21 26.55
N LEU A 16 -5.39 7.53 26.80
CA LEU A 16 -6.51 7.23 25.88
C LEU A 16 -6.34 7.91 24.51
N LYS A 17 -5.84 9.15 24.50
CA LYS A 17 -5.50 9.85 23.26
C LYS A 17 -4.34 9.17 22.52
N ASN A 18 -3.28 8.78 23.23
CA ASN A 18 -2.12 8.14 22.63
C ASN A 18 -2.46 6.74 22.08
N THR A 19 -3.26 5.94 22.79
CA THR A 19 -3.70 4.63 22.29
C THR A 19 -4.60 4.76 21.06
N TYR A 20 -5.48 5.76 21.02
CA TYR A 20 -6.29 6.05 19.84
C TYR A 20 -5.43 6.46 18.62
N VAL A 21 -4.44 7.34 18.82
CA VAL A 21 -3.50 7.73 17.76
C VAL A 21 -2.70 6.53 17.26
N GLN A 22 -2.20 5.67 18.16
CA GLN A 22 -1.49 4.45 17.80
C GLN A 22 -2.38 3.48 17.00
N GLN A 23 -3.65 3.34 17.37
CA GLN A 23 -4.60 2.53 16.60
C GLN A 23 -4.79 3.10 15.18
N LEU A 24 -4.96 4.42 15.04
CA LEU A 24 -5.09 5.06 13.72
C LEU A 24 -3.83 4.87 12.86
N GLU A 25 -2.64 4.99 13.44
CA GLU A 25 -1.39 4.73 12.72
C GLU A 25 -1.26 3.26 12.32
N ASN A 26 -1.64 2.33 13.20
CA ASN A 26 -1.66 0.90 12.87
C ASN A 26 -2.65 0.60 11.74
N TRP A 27 -3.84 1.20 11.75
CA TRP A 27 -4.81 1.09 10.66
C TRP A 27 -4.25 1.61 9.33
N ARG A 28 -3.64 2.81 9.35
CA ARG A 28 -2.95 3.36 8.17
C ARG A 28 -1.86 2.43 7.68
N ASN A 29 -1.06 1.87 8.58
CA ASN A 29 0.04 0.96 8.21
C ASN A 29 -0.49 -0.33 7.56
N VAL A 30 -1.59 -0.90 8.08
CA VAL A 30 -2.24 -2.08 7.49
C VAL A 30 -2.78 -1.75 6.10
N GLU A 31 -3.40 -0.59 5.92
CA GLU A 31 -3.89 -0.15 4.60
C GLU A 31 -2.74 0.02 3.59
N GLN A 32 -1.63 0.65 4.01
CA GLN A 32 -0.46 0.78 3.14
C GLN A 32 0.15 -0.58 2.80
N GLN A 33 0.23 -1.51 3.75
CA GLN A 33 0.69 -2.88 3.48
C GLN A 33 -0.23 -3.59 2.48
N LYS A 34 -1.55 -3.42 2.60
CA LYS A 34 -2.50 -3.95 1.63
C LYS A 34 -2.27 -3.36 0.24
N ASN A 35 -2.12 -2.04 0.13
CA ASN A 35 -1.84 -1.39 -1.15
C ASN A 35 -0.55 -1.91 -1.80
N ILE A 36 0.50 -2.13 -1.00
CA ILE A 36 1.76 -2.73 -1.48
C ILE A 36 1.53 -4.17 -1.96
N CYS A 37 0.76 -4.98 -1.21
CA CYS A 37 0.41 -6.34 -1.64
C CYS A 37 -0.38 -6.33 -2.97
N ASP A 38 -1.32 -5.40 -3.14
CA ASP A 38 -2.08 -5.25 -4.37
C ASP A 38 -1.17 -4.84 -5.55
N MET A 39 -0.19 -3.96 -5.33
CA MET A 39 0.83 -3.64 -6.34
C MET A 39 1.66 -4.87 -6.74
N VAL A 40 2.14 -5.64 -5.76
CA VAL A 40 2.93 -6.87 -6.01
C VAL A 40 2.10 -7.87 -6.80
N LYS A 41 0.83 -8.05 -6.45
CA LYS A 41 -0.09 -8.93 -7.16
C LYS A 41 -0.27 -8.51 -8.61
N ALA A 42 -0.51 -7.21 -8.87
CA ALA A 42 -0.67 -6.70 -10.23
C ALA A 42 0.56 -6.98 -11.12
N ILE A 43 1.77 -6.84 -10.56
CA ILE A 43 3.02 -7.18 -11.27
C ILE A 43 3.11 -8.68 -11.54
N SER A 44 2.74 -9.52 -10.56
CA SER A 44 2.71 -10.97 -10.73
C SER A 44 1.74 -11.39 -11.85
N ASP A 45 0.53 -10.84 -11.84
CA ASP A 45 -0.52 -11.10 -12.84
C ASP A 45 -0.06 -10.68 -14.24
N TYR A 46 0.58 -9.51 -14.35
CA TYR A 46 1.23 -9.06 -15.60
C TYR A 46 2.26 -10.09 -16.10
N CYS A 47 3.18 -10.54 -15.23
CA CYS A 47 4.21 -11.50 -15.61
C CYS A 47 3.61 -12.84 -16.04
N GLU A 48 2.50 -13.27 -15.42
CA GLU A 48 1.78 -14.47 -15.84
C GLU A 48 1.12 -14.33 -17.21
N ALA A 49 0.49 -13.17 -17.47
CA ALA A 49 -0.09 -12.87 -18.78
C ALA A 49 1.00 -12.80 -19.86
N ALA A 50 2.12 -12.12 -19.57
CA ALA A 50 3.24 -11.97 -20.51
C ALA A 50 3.82 -13.32 -20.95
N ARG A 51 3.88 -14.32 -20.06
CA ARG A 51 4.33 -15.68 -20.40
C ARG A 51 3.43 -16.41 -21.40
N LYS A 52 2.16 -16.01 -21.54
CA LYS A 52 1.19 -16.59 -22.47
C LYS A 52 1.28 -15.95 -23.87
N VAL A 53 1.99 -14.82 -24.01
CA VAL A 53 2.17 -14.12 -25.29
C VAL A 53 3.21 -14.86 -26.13
N ALA A 54 2.85 -15.15 -27.39
CA ALA A 54 3.77 -15.79 -28.33
C ALA A 54 5.02 -14.93 -28.59
N PRO A 55 6.21 -15.52 -28.83
CA PRO A 55 7.48 -14.79 -28.97
C PRO A 55 7.41 -13.60 -29.95
N ASP A 56 6.76 -13.80 -31.10
CA ASP A 56 6.65 -12.78 -32.15
C ASP A 56 5.86 -11.54 -31.73
N TYR A 57 5.03 -11.65 -30.68
CA TYR A 57 4.19 -10.57 -30.16
C TYR A 57 4.75 -9.95 -28.87
N GLN A 58 5.85 -10.46 -28.31
CA GLN A 58 6.38 -10.00 -27.03
C GLN A 58 6.76 -8.52 -27.04
N ARG A 59 7.36 -8.04 -28.14
CA ARG A 59 7.71 -6.62 -28.28
C ARG A 59 6.48 -5.73 -28.28
N MET A 60 5.47 -6.09 -29.07
CA MET A 60 4.20 -5.38 -29.14
C MET A 60 3.50 -5.33 -27.78
N ALA A 61 3.44 -6.47 -27.06
CA ALA A 61 2.86 -6.53 -25.73
C ALA A 61 3.62 -5.64 -24.72
N THR A 62 4.96 -5.65 -24.78
CA THR A 62 5.80 -4.84 -23.92
C THR A 62 5.58 -3.34 -24.17
N ASP A 63 5.59 -2.92 -25.43
CA ASP A 63 5.37 -1.52 -25.82
C ASP A 63 3.99 -1.03 -25.36
N ALA A 64 2.95 -1.85 -25.54
CA ALA A 64 1.59 -1.54 -25.09
C ALA A 64 1.51 -1.36 -23.56
N CYS A 65 2.14 -2.26 -22.79
CA CYS A 65 2.15 -2.17 -21.34
C CYS A 65 2.92 -0.93 -20.84
N MET A 66 4.05 -0.60 -21.44
CA MET A 66 4.80 0.62 -21.11
C MET A 66 3.97 1.88 -21.39
N MET A 67 3.27 1.92 -22.52
CA MET A 67 2.42 3.04 -22.89
C MET A 67 1.25 3.23 -21.90
N GLU A 68 0.64 2.14 -21.43
CA GLU A 68 -0.39 2.21 -20.40
C GLU A 68 0.14 2.75 -19.07
N ILE A 69 1.33 2.33 -18.64
CA ILE A 69 1.98 2.88 -17.43
C ILE A 69 2.17 4.39 -17.56
N VAL A 70 2.71 4.86 -18.69
CA VAL A 70 2.88 6.29 -18.94
C VAL A 70 1.54 7.03 -18.92
N ARG A 71 0.48 6.45 -19.52
CA ARG A 71 -0.87 7.02 -19.51
C ARG A 71 -1.41 7.20 -18.09
N GLN A 72 -1.25 6.19 -17.23
CA GLN A 72 -1.67 6.27 -15.82
C GLN A 72 -0.87 7.35 -15.06
N MET A 73 0.44 7.41 -15.25
CA MET A 73 1.28 8.47 -14.65
C MET A 73 0.85 9.88 -15.07
N LEU A 74 0.39 10.06 -16.31
CA LEU A 74 -0.12 11.34 -16.80
C LEU A 74 -1.45 11.71 -16.16
N ILE A 75 -2.35 10.74 -15.96
CA ILE A 75 -3.62 10.94 -15.25
C ILE A 75 -3.34 11.37 -13.80
N ASP A 76 -2.47 10.64 -13.09
CA ASP A 76 -2.15 10.93 -11.69
C ASP A 76 -1.51 12.32 -11.51
N LYS A 77 -0.80 12.82 -12.52
CA LYS A 77 -0.25 14.19 -12.54
C LYS A 77 -1.31 15.27 -12.75
N GLN A 78 -2.41 14.97 -13.45
CA GLN A 78 -3.51 15.92 -13.69
C GLN A 78 -4.48 16.01 -12.51
N VAL A 79 -4.53 14.97 -11.66
CA VAL A 79 -5.42 14.88 -10.50
C VAL A 79 -4.80 15.53 -9.24
N LYS A 80 -3.52 15.92 -9.29
CA LYS A 80 -2.82 16.69 -8.24
C LYS A 80 -2.86 18.18 -8.51
#